data_AF-A0A0F8XII5-F1
#
_entry.id   AF-A0A0F8XII5-F1
#
_cell.length_a   1.000
_cell.length_b   1.000
_cell.length_c   1.000
_cell.angle_alpha   90.00
_cell.angle_beta   90.00
_cell.angle_gamma   90.00
#
_symmetry.space_group_name_H-M   'P 1'
#
loop_
_entity.id
_entity.type
_entity.pdbx_description
1 polymer ?
#
loop_
_entity_poly.entity_id
_entity_poly.type
_entity_poly.pdbx_seq_one_letter_code
_entity_poly.pdbx_strand_id
1 'polypeptide(L)'
;MKEAAEREQQTQVEKAEQERKAAEAENQRRDEEAERERQLAEADKQRREEEAEKERQLAEEEARKAEILHGKVNALLEVVNAAADGDLTREVKVEGDEAIDELAAGFKRMLADLSGVIGQVTESAAQFNEGSRVIAESSQSLAAGAQTQSSSVEEVSASIEELTASIDGVKTNAGEANTVAKKTNQLAEQGGQAVQKSIEAMELIRTSSDQIAEIIQVISEIASQTNLLALNAAIEAARAGEHGMGFAVVADEVRKLAERSNQAAGEITSLIKESSSRVQEGAQLSDQTGAALKEIIQGVEATVDKITEIATATVEQAANATQVGEAIQGIAEVTEQAAAGSEEM
;
A
#
# COMPACT_ATOMS: atom_id res chain seq x y z
N MET A 1 69.25 93.21 138.33
CA MET A 1 68.70 91.83 138.40
C MET A 1 67.20 91.82 138.10
N LYS A 2 66.83 92.11 136.85
CA LYS A 2 65.46 91.93 136.32
C LYS A 2 65.42 91.60 134.82
N GLU A 3 66.58 91.52 134.15
CA GLU A 3 66.73 91.28 132.70
C GLU A 3 67.11 89.83 132.34
N ALA A 4 67.22 88.92 133.31
CA ALA A 4 67.56 87.50 133.07
C ALA A 4 66.34 86.55 133.11
N ALA A 5 65.19 87.00 133.65
CA ALA A 5 63.99 86.16 133.80
C ALA A 5 63.00 86.27 132.62
N GLU A 6 63.09 87.29 131.77
CA GLU A 6 62.22 87.44 130.58
C GLU A 6 62.75 86.70 129.34
N ARG A 7 64.04 86.33 129.28
CA ARG A 7 64.61 85.55 128.16
C ARG A 7 64.36 84.04 128.26
N GLU A 8 64.11 83.49 129.45
CA GLU A 8 63.77 82.06 129.61
C GLU A 8 62.31 81.75 129.25
N GLN A 9 61.39 82.72 129.39
CA GLN A 9 59.97 82.52 129.08
C GLN A 9 59.67 82.63 127.57
N GLN A 10 60.49 83.36 126.79
CA GLN A 10 60.37 83.39 125.33
C GLN A 10 60.90 82.12 124.65
N THR A 11 61.91 81.47 125.23
CA THR A 11 62.55 80.28 124.62
C THR A 11 61.72 78.99 124.82
N GLN A 12 60.86 78.91 125.84
CA GLN A 12 59.94 77.77 126.02
C GLN A 12 58.69 77.84 125.11
N VAL A 13 58.26 79.03 124.70
CA VAL A 13 57.09 79.19 123.80
C VAL A 13 57.46 78.83 122.36
N GLU A 14 58.66 79.20 121.88
CA GLU A 14 59.11 78.82 120.52
C GLU A 14 59.31 77.32 120.35
N LYS A 15 59.76 76.60 121.40
CA LYS A 15 59.97 75.15 121.32
C LYS A 15 58.66 74.36 121.26
N ALA A 16 57.63 74.82 121.98
CA ALA A 16 56.28 74.22 121.93
C ALA A 16 55.57 74.50 120.58
N GLU A 17 55.86 75.63 119.94
CA GLU A 17 55.28 75.96 118.61
C GLU A 17 55.96 75.19 117.47
N GLN A 18 57.27 74.87 117.60
CA GLN A 18 57.97 74.00 116.64
C GLN A 18 57.54 72.53 116.72
N GLU A 19 57.33 71.97 117.92
CA GLU A 19 56.85 70.58 118.08
C GLU A 19 55.42 70.41 117.56
N ARG A 20 54.56 71.43 117.71
CA ARG A 20 53.19 71.39 117.17
C ARG A 20 53.15 71.52 115.64
N LYS A 21 54.01 72.35 115.04
CA LYS A 21 54.15 72.43 113.56
C LYS A 21 54.77 71.17 112.96
N ALA A 22 55.66 70.49 113.67
CA ALA A 22 56.22 69.20 113.22
C ALA A 22 55.17 68.08 113.26
N ALA A 23 54.33 68.02 114.30
CA ALA A 23 53.24 67.04 114.39
C ALA A 23 52.11 67.28 113.37
N GLU A 24 51.77 68.55 113.07
CA GLU A 24 50.80 68.88 112.01
C GLU A 24 51.35 68.55 110.61
N ALA A 25 52.64 68.74 110.35
CA ALA A 25 53.27 68.38 109.08
C ALA A 25 53.40 66.85 108.86
N GLU A 26 53.58 66.07 109.94
CA GLU A 26 53.63 64.61 109.86
C GLU A 26 52.24 63.99 109.65
N ASN A 27 51.20 64.55 110.29
CA ASN A 27 49.82 64.15 110.00
C ASN A 27 49.38 64.53 108.58
N GLN A 28 49.73 65.72 108.08
CA GLN A 28 49.45 66.11 106.70
C GLN A 28 50.14 65.19 105.69
N ARG A 29 51.39 64.76 105.95
CA ARG A 29 52.08 63.79 105.07
C ARG A 29 51.44 62.40 105.10
N ARG A 30 51.00 61.91 106.27
CA ARG A 30 50.27 60.63 106.36
C ARG A 30 48.91 60.69 105.67
N ASP A 31 48.22 61.82 105.74
CA ASP A 31 46.94 62.01 105.06
C ASP A 31 47.14 62.13 103.54
N GLU A 32 48.16 62.87 103.06
CA GLU A 32 48.48 62.97 101.63
C GLU A 32 48.96 61.62 101.03
N GLU A 33 49.71 60.82 101.78
CA GLU A 33 50.19 59.51 101.34
C GLU A 33 49.05 58.48 101.33
N ALA A 34 48.15 58.52 102.32
CA ALA A 34 46.93 57.73 102.32
C ALA A 34 45.94 58.15 101.22
N GLU A 35 45.88 59.43 100.87
CA GLU A 35 45.05 59.94 99.77
C GLU A 35 45.64 59.56 98.40
N ARG A 36 46.96 59.55 98.25
CA ARG A 36 47.65 59.02 97.05
C ARG A 36 47.47 57.51 96.88
N GLU A 37 47.57 56.73 97.95
CA GLU A 37 47.27 55.29 97.91
C GLU A 37 45.81 55.04 97.55
N ARG A 38 44.86 55.84 98.06
CA ARG A 38 43.45 55.75 97.67
C ARG A 38 43.24 56.10 96.21
N GLN A 39 43.85 57.17 95.70
CA GLN A 39 43.74 57.56 94.28
C GLN A 39 44.36 56.52 93.34
N LEU A 40 45.51 55.94 93.70
CA LEU A 40 46.13 54.87 92.93
C LEU A 40 45.29 53.58 92.96
N ALA A 41 44.73 53.22 94.13
CA ALA A 41 43.83 52.08 94.25
C ALA A 41 42.51 52.29 93.48
N GLU A 42 41.99 53.52 93.45
CA GLU A 42 40.77 53.88 92.72
C GLU A 42 41.00 53.91 91.21
N ALA A 43 42.16 54.39 90.74
CA ALA A 43 42.54 54.33 89.33
C ALA A 43 42.82 52.90 88.84
N ASP A 44 43.46 52.05 89.67
CA ASP A 44 43.70 50.63 89.35
C ASP A 44 42.37 49.84 89.35
N LYS A 45 41.44 50.20 90.23
CA LYS A 45 40.07 49.67 90.24
C LYS A 45 39.29 50.10 88.99
N GLN A 46 39.35 51.37 88.59
CA GLN A 46 38.69 51.87 87.37
C GLN A 46 39.25 51.22 86.10
N ARG A 47 40.58 51.06 85.97
CA ARG A 47 41.17 50.33 84.83
C ARG A 47 40.72 48.89 84.78
N ARG A 48 40.66 48.19 85.92
CA ARG A 48 40.15 46.81 85.98
C ARG A 48 38.65 46.73 85.66
N GLU A 49 37.87 47.72 86.06
CA GLU A 49 36.44 47.81 85.72
C GLU A 49 36.24 48.08 84.22
N GLU A 50 37.00 49.01 83.62
CA GLU A 50 36.95 49.28 82.17
C GLU A 50 37.48 48.10 81.32
N GLU A 51 38.55 47.44 81.76
CA GLU A 51 39.08 46.23 81.11
C GLU A 51 38.09 45.07 81.23
N ALA A 52 37.49 44.86 82.41
CA ALA A 52 36.45 43.85 82.60
C ALA A 52 35.16 44.17 81.84
N GLU A 53 34.80 45.44 81.68
CA GLU A 53 33.63 45.86 80.90
C GLU A 53 33.88 45.67 79.40
N LYS A 54 35.07 46.01 78.89
CA LYS A 54 35.46 45.70 77.50
C LYS A 54 35.54 44.20 77.24
N GLU A 55 36.09 43.43 78.17
CA GLU A 55 36.16 41.97 78.06
C GLU A 55 34.77 41.33 78.09
N ARG A 56 33.85 41.85 78.91
CA ARG A 56 32.42 41.47 78.87
C ARG A 56 31.74 41.84 77.57
N GLN A 57 31.98 43.05 77.04
CA GLN A 57 31.40 43.48 75.76
C GLN A 57 31.92 42.63 74.58
N LEU A 58 33.22 42.33 74.55
CA LEU A 58 33.82 41.42 73.57
C LEU A 58 33.25 40.01 73.69
N ALA A 59 33.12 39.47 74.91
CA ALA A 59 32.55 38.16 75.15
C ALA A 59 31.05 38.10 74.78
N GLU A 60 30.28 39.15 75.05
CA GLU A 60 28.88 39.27 74.65
C GLU A 60 28.74 39.39 73.12
N GLU A 61 29.62 40.14 72.45
CA GLU A 61 29.65 40.25 71.00
C GLU A 61 30.04 38.92 70.33
N GLU A 62 31.05 38.22 70.86
CA GLU A 62 31.45 36.88 70.40
C GLU A 62 30.37 35.84 70.65
N ALA A 63 29.73 35.84 71.83
CA ALA A 63 28.63 34.93 72.13
C ALA A 63 27.42 35.17 71.20
N ARG A 64 27.10 36.44 70.92
CA ARG A 64 26.04 36.80 69.97
C ARG A 64 26.37 36.39 68.54
N LYS A 65 27.62 36.59 68.09
CA LYS A 65 28.11 36.10 66.79
C LYS A 65 28.07 34.58 66.70
N ALA A 66 28.47 33.87 67.75
CA ALA A 66 28.41 32.42 67.82
C ALA A 66 26.97 31.88 67.80
N GLU A 67 26.03 32.53 68.48
CA GLU A 67 24.61 32.17 68.47
C GLU A 67 24.01 32.36 67.07
N ILE A 68 24.30 33.49 66.41
CA ILE A 68 23.89 33.75 65.03
C ILE A 68 24.49 32.71 64.08
N LEU A 69 25.79 32.42 64.20
CA LEU A 69 26.48 31.42 63.39
C LEU A 69 25.88 30.02 63.58
N HIS A 70 25.60 29.62 64.82
CA HIS A 70 24.99 28.32 65.12
C HIS A 70 23.57 28.22 64.55
N GLY A 71 22.78 29.30 64.62
CA GLY A 71 21.47 29.40 63.97
C GLY A 71 21.57 29.25 62.44
N LYS A 72 22.52 29.96 61.80
CA LYS A 72 22.78 29.86 60.35
C LYS A 72 23.20 28.43 59.95
N VAL A 73 24.07 27.78 60.72
CA VAL A 73 24.52 26.40 60.47
C VAL A 73 23.36 25.41 60.59
N ASN A 74 22.54 25.51 61.64
CA ASN A 74 21.39 24.61 61.81
C ASN A 74 20.36 24.77 60.68
N ALA A 75 20.09 26.00 60.24
CA ALA A 75 19.21 26.25 59.10
C ALA A 75 19.76 25.63 57.80
N LEU A 76 21.07 25.72 57.55
CA LEU A 76 21.69 25.04 56.40
C LEU A 76 21.62 23.53 56.51
N LEU A 77 21.85 22.96 57.70
CA LEU A 77 21.76 21.51 57.93
C LEU A 77 20.34 20.99 57.70
N GLU A 78 19.30 21.72 58.09
CA GLU A 78 17.91 21.35 57.80
C GLU A 78 17.65 21.28 56.29
N VAL A 79 18.12 22.27 55.53
CA VAL A 79 17.96 22.29 54.08
C VAL A 79 18.76 21.15 53.41
N VAL A 80 19.98 20.87 53.87
CA VAL A 80 20.80 19.77 53.35
C VAL A 80 20.16 18.42 53.63
N ASN A 81 19.61 18.21 54.84
CA ASN A 81 18.90 16.98 55.17
C ASN A 81 17.63 16.81 54.32
N ALA A 82 16.84 17.89 54.14
CA ALA A 82 15.68 17.86 53.26
C ALA A 82 16.07 17.53 51.81
N ALA A 83 17.17 18.10 51.31
CA ALA A 83 17.69 17.80 49.98
C ALA A 83 18.19 16.35 49.86
N ALA A 84 18.81 15.80 50.91
CA ALA A 84 19.22 14.40 50.97
C ALA A 84 18.01 13.44 50.96
N ASP A 85 16.88 13.86 51.54
CA ASP A 85 15.60 13.15 51.49
C ASP A 85 14.83 13.37 50.16
N GLY A 86 15.38 14.17 49.24
CA GLY A 86 14.81 14.44 47.92
C GLY A 86 13.91 15.68 47.83
N ASP A 87 13.76 16.46 48.91
CA ASP A 87 13.05 17.74 48.91
C ASP A 87 14.00 18.89 48.54
N LEU A 88 14.06 19.17 47.24
CA LEU A 88 14.81 20.32 46.67
C LEU A 88 14.00 21.63 46.65
N THR A 89 12.82 21.66 47.28
CA THR A 89 11.93 22.84 47.25
C THR A 89 12.23 23.86 48.35
N ARG A 90 13.11 23.51 49.29
CA ARG A 90 13.50 24.36 50.42
C ARG A 90 14.36 25.53 49.97
N GLU A 91 14.03 26.73 50.45
CA GLU A 91 14.76 27.95 50.13
C GLU A 91 15.94 28.17 51.09
N VAL A 92 17.13 28.36 50.53
CA VAL A 92 18.30 28.84 51.29
C VAL A 92 18.29 30.37 51.31
N LYS A 93 18.09 30.95 52.49
CA LYS A 93 18.25 32.39 52.73
C LYS A 93 19.72 32.71 52.90
N VAL A 94 20.19 33.75 52.22
CA VAL A 94 21.57 34.26 52.31
C VAL A 94 21.50 35.69 52.82
N GLU A 95 21.97 35.93 54.03
CA GLU A 95 21.91 37.24 54.70
C GLU A 95 23.25 37.55 55.37
N GLY A 96 24.10 38.31 54.67
CA GLY A 96 25.41 38.75 55.17
C GLY A 96 26.52 38.63 54.13
N ASP A 97 27.76 38.73 54.61
CA ASP A 97 29.02 38.75 53.87
C ASP A 97 30.03 37.70 54.41
N GLU A 98 29.69 37.03 55.51
CA GLU A 98 30.62 36.13 56.20
C GLU A 98 30.82 34.81 55.41
N ALA A 99 31.88 34.06 55.72
CA ALA A 99 32.19 32.79 55.04
C ALA A 99 31.03 31.77 55.08
N ILE A 100 30.18 31.81 56.12
CA ILE A 100 28.97 30.98 56.21
C ILE A 100 27.88 31.40 55.21
N ASP A 101 27.80 32.70 54.88
CA ASP A 101 26.87 33.24 53.89
C ASP A 101 27.34 32.92 52.46
N GLU A 102 28.65 32.91 52.22
CA GLU A 102 29.23 32.40 50.96
C GLU A 102 28.95 30.91 50.77
N LEU A 103 29.07 30.11 51.85
CA LEU A 103 28.69 28.70 51.84
C LEU A 103 27.19 28.51 51.55
N ALA A 104 26.33 29.32 52.19
CA ALA A 104 24.89 29.32 51.94
C ALA A 104 24.56 29.65 50.48
N ALA A 105 25.25 30.64 49.88
CA ALA A 105 25.10 30.97 48.47
C ALA A 105 25.54 29.83 47.54
N GLY A 106 26.64 29.14 47.87
CA GLY A 106 27.08 27.93 47.17
C GLY A 106 26.04 26.81 47.22
N PHE A 107 25.48 26.52 48.40
CA PHE A 107 24.41 25.54 48.56
C PHE A 107 23.14 25.92 47.81
N LYS A 108 22.74 27.20 47.85
CA LYS A 108 21.59 27.70 47.08
C LYS A 108 21.75 27.42 45.59
N ARG A 109 22.94 27.70 45.05
CA ARG A 109 23.26 27.42 43.64
C ARG A 109 23.23 25.92 43.35
N MET A 110 23.85 25.10 44.20
CA MET A 110 23.84 23.64 44.04
C MET A 110 22.42 23.06 44.05
N LEU A 111 21.54 23.52 44.94
CA LEU A 111 20.14 23.10 44.99
C LEU A 111 19.36 23.55 43.76
N ALA A 112 19.58 24.79 43.29
CA ALA A 112 18.98 25.28 42.06
C ALA A 112 19.42 24.45 40.84
N ASP A 113 20.71 24.14 40.73
CA ASP A 113 21.27 23.33 39.64
C ASP A 113 20.74 21.89 39.71
N LEU A 114 20.72 21.26 40.89
CA LEU A 114 20.14 19.92 41.10
C LEU A 114 18.64 19.89 40.77
N SER A 115 17.87 20.87 41.24
CA SER A 115 16.43 20.99 40.94
C SER A 115 16.20 21.15 39.43
N GLY A 116 17.03 21.95 38.75
CA GLY A 116 17.02 22.09 37.30
C GLY A 116 17.30 20.78 36.56
N VAL A 117 18.32 20.02 36.99
CA VAL A 117 18.65 18.71 36.41
C VAL A 117 17.51 17.70 36.64
N ILE A 118 16.95 17.63 37.85
CA ILE A 118 15.80 16.76 38.13
C ILE A 118 14.58 17.17 37.31
N GLY A 119 14.32 18.48 37.14
CA GLY A 119 13.28 18.99 36.26
C GLY A 119 13.46 18.55 34.80
N GLN A 120 14.69 18.60 34.27
CA GLN A 120 15.00 18.12 32.93
C GLN A 120 14.83 16.59 32.80
N VAL A 121 15.20 15.83 33.83
CA VAL A 121 15.03 14.36 33.84
C VAL A 121 13.54 13.99 33.88
N THR A 122 12.73 14.66 34.71
CA THR A 122 11.29 14.40 34.78
C THR A 122 10.58 14.80 33.49
N GLU A 123 10.95 15.92 32.88
CA GLU A 123 10.46 16.32 31.55
C GLU A 123 10.84 15.29 30.48
N SER A 124 12.11 14.84 30.45
CA SER A 124 12.59 13.83 29.51
C SER A 124 11.86 12.49 29.69
N ALA A 125 11.61 12.09 30.94
CA ALA A 125 10.85 10.88 31.25
C ALA A 125 9.38 10.99 30.81
N ALA A 126 8.75 12.15 30.97
CA ALA A 126 7.40 12.41 30.49
C ALA A 126 7.33 12.36 28.95
N GLN A 127 8.31 12.98 28.26
CA GLN A 127 8.41 12.92 26.80
C GLN A 127 8.66 11.48 26.29
N PHE A 128 9.52 10.72 26.98
CA PHE A 128 9.77 9.32 26.64
C PHE A 128 8.53 8.45 26.83
N ASN A 129 7.77 8.66 27.91
CA ASN A 129 6.52 7.93 28.17
C ASN A 129 5.48 8.21 27.08
N GLU A 130 5.31 9.47 26.69
CA GLU A 130 4.41 9.85 25.61
C GLU A 130 4.87 9.28 24.26
N GLY A 131 6.17 9.34 23.96
CA GLY A 131 6.73 8.74 22.75
C GLY A 131 6.49 7.22 22.70
N SER A 132 6.65 6.53 23.83
CA SER A 132 6.37 5.10 23.96
C SER A 132 4.89 4.78 23.74
N ARG A 133 3.98 5.63 24.24
CA ARG A 133 2.53 5.49 24.02
C ARG A 133 2.18 5.60 22.53
N VAL A 134 2.76 6.58 21.83
CA VAL A 134 2.56 6.77 20.39
C VAL A 134 3.11 5.60 19.59
N ILE A 135 4.27 5.05 19.99
CA ILE A 135 4.81 3.83 19.38
C ILE A 135 3.84 2.67 19.56
N ALA A 136 3.35 2.42 20.79
CA ALA A 136 2.42 1.33 21.04
C ALA A 136 1.10 1.45 20.24
N GLU A 137 0.52 2.64 20.13
CA GLU A 137 -0.66 2.90 19.29
C GLU A 137 -0.37 2.68 17.79
N SER A 138 0.84 3.04 17.34
CA SER A 138 1.29 2.83 15.96
C SER A 138 1.54 1.35 15.67
N SER A 139 2.18 0.62 16.59
CA SER A 139 2.37 -0.83 16.53
C SER A 139 1.01 -1.50 16.40
N GLN A 140 0.05 -1.19 17.28
CA GLN A 140 -1.29 -1.81 17.24
C GLN A 140 -2.02 -1.53 15.91
N SER A 141 -1.88 -0.33 15.36
CA SER A 141 -2.42 0.02 14.05
C SER A 141 -1.76 -0.76 12.91
N LEU A 142 -0.43 -0.96 13.00
CA LEU A 142 0.32 -1.77 12.04
C LEU A 142 -0.11 -3.24 12.08
N ALA A 143 -0.27 -3.84 13.27
CA ALA A 143 -0.79 -5.20 13.42
C ALA A 143 -2.18 -5.36 12.80
N ALA A 144 -3.10 -4.42 13.07
CA ALA A 144 -4.43 -4.44 12.48
C ALA A 144 -4.40 -4.31 10.94
N GLY A 145 -3.50 -3.46 10.42
CA GLY A 145 -3.25 -3.30 8.99
C GLY A 145 -2.70 -4.58 8.36
N ALA A 146 -1.70 -5.20 8.98
CA ALA A 146 -1.10 -6.45 8.53
C ALA A 146 -2.12 -7.60 8.52
N GLN A 147 -2.97 -7.72 9.55
CA GLN A 147 -4.04 -8.72 9.59
C GLN A 147 -5.05 -8.54 8.45
N THR A 148 -5.44 -7.29 8.17
CA THR A 148 -6.35 -6.99 7.06
C THR A 148 -5.71 -7.33 5.72
N GLN A 149 -4.43 -6.96 5.55
CA GLN A 149 -3.67 -7.27 4.35
C GLN A 149 -3.49 -8.77 4.15
N SER A 150 -3.29 -9.53 5.23
CA SER A 150 -3.21 -10.99 5.18
C SER A 150 -4.49 -11.60 4.61
N SER A 151 -5.66 -11.16 5.08
CA SER A 151 -6.94 -11.62 4.53
C SER A 151 -7.12 -11.25 3.05
N SER A 152 -6.68 -10.05 2.63
CA SER A 152 -6.70 -9.67 1.22
C SER A 152 -5.74 -10.51 0.38
N VAL A 153 -4.56 -10.85 0.89
CA VAL A 153 -3.60 -11.73 0.21
C VAL A 153 -4.19 -13.13 0.01
N GLU A 154 -4.87 -13.69 1.01
CA GLU A 154 -5.57 -14.98 0.87
C GLU A 154 -6.66 -14.94 -0.21
N GLU A 155 -7.49 -13.90 -0.22
CA GLU A 155 -8.58 -13.75 -1.21
C GLU A 155 -8.03 -13.58 -2.63
N VAL A 156 -6.98 -12.77 -2.81
CA VAL A 156 -6.34 -12.58 -4.12
C VAL A 156 -5.62 -13.86 -4.55
N SER A 157 -4.99 -14.60 -3.63
CA SER A 157 -4.37 -15.90 -3.94
C SER A 157 -5.40 -16.90 -4.46
N ALA A 158 -6.54 -17.04 -3.77
CA ALA A 158 -7.64 -17.89 -4.21
C ALA A 158 -8.19 -17.45 -5.59
N SER A 159 -8.31 -16.15 -5.82
CA SER A 159 -8.73 -15.60 -7.12
C SER A 159 -7.74 -15.93 -8.25
N ILE A 160 -6.44 -15.96 -7.96
CA ILE A 160 -5.41 -16.34 -8.93
C ILE A 160 -5.42 -17.85 -9.22
N GLU A 161 -5.70 -18.69 -8.22
CA GLU A 161 -5.91 -20.13 -8.44
C GLU A 161 -7.12 -20.39 -9.34
N GLU A 162 -8.26 -19.73 -9.08
CA GLU A 162 -9.45 -19.83 -9.92
C GLU A 162 -9.20 -19.32 -11.35
N LEU A 163 -8.49 -18.18 -11.47
CA LEU A 163 -8.09 -17.62 -12.77
C LEU A 163 -7.19 -18.60 -13.54
N THR A 164 -6.25 -19.26 -12.87
CA THR A 164 -5.36 -20.26 -13.47
C THR A 164 -6.16 -21.47 -13.96
N ALA A 165 -7.13 -21.95 -13.17
CA ALA A 165 -8.02 -23.04 -13.58
C ALA A 165 -8.88 -22.65 -14.80
N SER A 166 -9.39 -21.41 -14.82
CA SER A 166 -10.18 -20.88 -15.94
C SER A 166 -9.35 -20.79 -17.23
N ILE A 167 -8.09 -20.34 -17.14
CA ILE A 167 -7.13 -20.31 -18.25
C ILE A 167 -6.91 -21.72 -18.82
N ASP A 168 -6.70 -22.74 -17.98
CA ASP A 168 -6.54 -24.12 -18.46
C ASP A 168 -7.82 -24.68 -19.11
N GLY A 169 -8.98 -24.29 -18.58
CA GLY A 169 -10.27 -24.56 -19.21
C GLY A 169 -10.39 -23.95 -20.62
N VAL A 170 -9.99 -22.68 -20.79
CA VAL A 170 -9.97 -22.01 -22.10
C VAL A 170 -9.01 -22.71 -23.06
N LYS A 171 -7.83 -23.11 -22.60
CA LYS A 171 -6.85 -23.85 -23.40
C LYS A 171 -7.43 -25.18 -23.91
N THR A 172 -8.08 -25.93 -23.04
CA THR A 172 -8.73 -27.20 -23.41
C THR A 172 -9.85 -26.97 -24.42
N ASN A 173 -10.72 -25.99 -24.17
CA ASN A 173 -11.81 -25.63 -25.08
C ASN A 173 -11.30 -25.18 -26.46
N ALA A 174 -10.19 -24.43 -26.51
CA ALA A 174 -9.55 -24.06 -27.77
C ALA A 174 -9.04 -25.30 -28.53
N GLY A 175 -8.44 -26.27 -27.83
CA GLY A 175 -8.01 -27.54 -28.41
C GLY A 175 -9.17 -28.36 -29.00
N GLU A 176 -10.28 -28.44 -28.28
CA GLU A 176 -11.50 -29.10 -28.77
C GLU A 176 -12.11 -28.38 -29.97
N ALA A 177 -12.22 -27.05 -29.92
CA ALA A 177 -12.72 -26.23 -31.02
C ALA A 177 -11.88 -26.42 -32.29
N ASN A 178 -10.55 -26.49 -32.17
CA ASN A 178 -9.64 -26.77 -33.29
C ASN A 178 -9.92 -28.15 -33.92
N THR A 179 -10.18 -29.16 -33.09
CA THR A 179 -10.50 -30.51 -33.55
C THR A 179 -11.83 -30.54 -34.30
N VAL A 180 -12.85 -29.86 -33.78
CA VAL A 180 -14.16 -29.72 -34.43
C VAL A 180 -14.03 -28.97 -35.75
N ALA A 181 -13.29 -27.86 -35.78
CA ALA A 181 -13.07 -27.07 -36.99
C ALA A 181 -12.39 -27.91 -38.08
N LYS A 182 -11.33 -28.66 -37.76
CA LYS A 182 -10.67 -29.58 -38.71
C LYS A 182 -11.62 -30.63 -39.28
N LYS A 183 -12.46 -31.23 -38.44
CA LYS A 183 -13.48 -32.20 -38.87
C LYS A 183 -14.52 -31.55 -39.79
N THR A 184 -14.99 -30.35 -39.46
CA THR A 184 -15.92 -29.59 -40.31
C THR A 184 -15.30 -29.28 -41.68
N ASN A 185 -14.01 -28.92 -41.71
CA ASN A 185 -13.30 -28.65 -42.96
C ASN A 185 -13.23 -29.89 -43.86
N GLN A 186 -12.91 -31.06 -43.28
CA GLN A 186 -12.93 -32.34 -44.00
C GLN A 186 -14.32 -32.68 -44.56
N LEU A 187 -15.39 -32.45 -43.80
CA LEU A 187 -16.76 -32.69 -44.26
C LEU A 187 -17.16 -31.74 -45.39
N ALA A 188 -16.77 -30.47 -45.31
CA ALA A 188 -17.00 -29.49 -46.36
C ALA A 188 -16.25 -29.85 -47.65
N GLU A 189 -15.00 -30.32 -47.54
CA GLU A 189 -14.22 -30.80 -48.69
C GLU A 189 -14.86 -32.02 -49.36
N GLN A 190 -15.30 -33.01 -48.57
CA GLN A 190 -16.06 -34.16 -49.07
C GLN A 190 -17.36 -33.74 -49.76
N GLY A 191 -18.08 -32.76 -49.18
CA GLY A 191 -19.25 -32.16 -49.78
C GLY A 191 -18.94 -31.50 -51.13
N GLY A 192 -17.83 -30.76 -51.21
CA GLY A 192 -17.38 -30.12 -52.44
C GLY A 192 -17.07 -31.14 -53.55
N GLN A 193 -16.40 -32.24 -53.20
CA GLN A 193 -16.16 -33.35 -54.14
C GLN A 193 -17.45 -34.03 -54.60
N ALA A 194 -18.44 -34.20 -53.72
CA ALA A 194 -19.74 -34.77 -54.08
C ALA A 194 -20.51 -33.85 -55.05
N VAL A 195 -20.49 -32.53 -54.82
CA VAL A 195 -21.07 -31.53 -55.71
C VAL A 195 -20.39 -31.56 -57.08
N GLN A 196 -19.05 -31.63 -57.12
CA GLN A 196 -18.30 -31.70 -58.37
C GLN A 196 -18.72 -32.92 -59.21
N LYS A 197 -18.87 -34.10 -58.57
CA LYS A 197 -19.37 -35.30 -59.24
C LYS A 197 -20.81 -35.15 -59.73
N SER A 198 -21.67 -34.45 -59.00
CA SER A 198 -23.04 -34.15 -59.45
C SER A 198 -23.05 -33.25 -60.69
N ILE A 199 -22.17 -32.25 -60.77
CA ILE A 199 -22.02 -31.39 -61.95
C ILE A 199 -21.57 -32.23 -63.17
N GLU A 200 -20.57 -33.09 -63.00
CA GLU A 200 -20.10 -34.00 -64.05
C GLU A 200 -21.23 -34.92 -64.55
N ALA A 201 -22.03 -35.48 -63.63
CA ALA A 201 -23.17 -36.32 -63.99
C ALA A 201 -24.25 -35.55 -64.76
N MET A 202 -24.55 -34.30 -64.37
CA MET A 202 -25.49 -33.44 -65.09
C MET A 202 -24.99 -33.12 -66.50
N GLU A 203 -23.69 -32.90 -66.69
CA GLU A 203 -23.11 -32.65 -68.01
C GLU A 203 -23.18 -33.89 -68.93
N LEU A 204 -22.98 -35.09 -68.37
CA LEU A 204 -23.21 -36.35 -69.08
C LEU A 204 -24.68 -36.53 -69.48
N ILE A 205 -25.64 -36.20 -68.59
CA ILE A 205 -27.07 -36.26 -68.88
C ILE A 205 -27.44 -35.25 -69.98
N ARG A 206 -26.89 -34.03 -69.94
CA ARG A 206 -27.08 -33.03 -71.00
C ARG A 206 -26.61 -33.56 -72.35
N THR A 207 -25.39 -34.08 -72.39
CA THR A 207 -24.80 -34.64 -73.62
C THR A 207 -25.64 -35.79 -74.18
N SER A 208 -26.10 -36.70 -73.32
CA SER A 208 -27.00 -37.80 -73.72
C SER A 208 -28.34 -37.27 -74.24
N SER A 209 -28.89 -36.24 -73.60
CA SER A 209 -30.15 -35.61 -74.03
C SER A 209 -30.03 -34.96 -75.40
N ASP A 210 -28.92 -34.28 -75.68
CA ASP A 210 -28.64 -33.67 -76.98
C ASP A 210 -28.51 -34.73 -78.09
N GLN A 211 -27.86 -35.86 -77.80
CA GLN A 211 -27.78 -37.00 -78.72
C GLN A 211 -29.15 -37.61 -79.01
N ILE A 212 -30.00 -37.77 -77.99
CA ILE A 212 -31.37 -38.27 -78.19
C ILE A 212 -32.17 -37.26 -79.04
N ALA A 213 -32.02 -35.95 -78.81
CA ALA A 213 -32.70 -34.92 -79.62
C ALA A 213 -32.34 -35.05 -81.11
N GLU A 214 -31.06 -35.27 -81.43
CA GLU A 214 -30.59 -35.49 -82.81
C GLU A 214 -31.22 -36.74 -83.44
N ILE A 215 -31.28 -37.85 -82.68
CA ILE A 215 -31.93 -39.10 -83.15
C ILE A 215 -33.42 -38.88 -83.43
N ILE A 216 -34.12 -38.18 -82.54
CA ILE A 216 -35.56 -37.90 -82.70
C ILE A 216 -35.81 -36.99 -83.90
N GLN A 217 -34.90 -36.05 -84.18
CA GLN A 217 -34.97 -35.23 -85.38
C GLN A 217 -34.86 -36.07 -86.66
N VAL A 218 -33.92 -37.02 -86.72
CA VAL A 218 -33.82 -37.98 -87.84
C VAL A 218 -35.10 -38.83 -87.97
N ILE A 219 -35.71 -39.27 -86.86
CA ILE A 219 -36.98 -40.02 -86.88
C ILE A 219 -38.12 -39.15 -87.44
N SER A 220 -38.20 -37.87 -87.05
CA SER A 220 -39.18 -36.92 -87.60
C SER A 220 -38.98 -36.71 -89.10
N GLU A 221 -37.73 -36.62 -89.57
CA GLU A 221 -37.40 -36.54 -90.99
C GLU A 221 -37.82 -37.81 -91.75
N ILE A 222 -37.54 -39.00 -91.21
CA ILE A 222 -37.97 -40.29 -91.79
C ILE A 222 -39.50 -40.38 -91.84
N ALA A 223 -40.20 -39.97 -90.78
CA ALA A 223 -41.66 -39.96 -90.75
C ALA A 223 -42.23 -39.02 -91.83
N SER A 224 -41.66 -37.82 -91.98
CA SER A 224 -42.05 -36.87 -93.02
C SER A 224 -41.80 -37.40 -94.44
N GLN A 225 -40.64 -38.03 -94.69
CA GLN A 225 -40.34 -38.69 -95.97
C GLN A 225 -41.31 -39.85 -96.25
N THR A 226 -41.62 -40.66 -95.24
CA THR A 226 -42.58 -41.77 -95.35
C THR A 226 -43.98 -41.26 -95.67
N ASN A 227 -44.39 -40.14 -95.05
CA ASN A 227 -45.66 -39.48 -95.33
C ASN A 227 -45.75 -39.00 -96.79
N LEU A 228 -44.68 -38.40 -97.33
CA LEU A 228 -44.60 -37.98 -98.72
C LEU A 228 -44.61 -39.17 -99.69
N LEU A 229 -43.89 -40.26 -99.39
CA LEU A 229 -43.90 -41.50 -100.16
C LEU A 229 -45.29 -42.14 -100.21
N ALA A 230 -45.97 -42.20 -99.06
CA ALA A 230 -47.32 -42.73 -98.94
C ALA A 230 -48.34 -41.89 -99.72
N LEU A 231 -48.21 -40.56 -99.70
CA LEU A 231 -49.03 -39.66 -100.51
C LEU A 231 -48.82 -39.91 -102.01
N ASN A 232 -47.57 -40.03 -102.47
CA ASN A 232 -47.27 -40.35 -103.86
C ASN A 232 -47.85 -41.71 -104.27
N ALA A 233 -47.77 -42.72 -103.40
CA ALA A 233 -48.37 -44.04 -103.64
C ALA A 233 -49.90 -43.98 -103.72
N ALA A 234 -50.55 -43.20 -102.85
CA ALA A 234 -51.99 -42.99 -102.90
C ALA A 234 -52.45 -42.30 -104.20
N ILE A 235 -51.68 -41.32 -104.68
CA ILE A 235 -51.92 -40.65 -105.97
C ILE A 235 -51.82 -41.65 -107.14
N GLU A 236 -50.76 -42.46 -107.18
CA GLU A 236 -50.57 -43.43 -108.27
C GLU A 236 -51.59 -44.58 -108.21
N ALA A 237 -52.01 -45.00 -107.00
CA ALA A 237 -53.09 -45.94 -106.81
C ALA A 237 -54.44 -45.41 -107.32
N ALA A 238 -54.75 -44.13 -107.07
CA ALA A 238 -55.93 -43.47 -107.63
C ALA A 238 -55.87 -43.40 -109.16
N ARG A 239 -54.67 -43.20 -109.72
CA ARG A 239 -54.42 -43.16 -111.17
C ARG A 239 -54.65 -44.52 -111.84
N ALA A 240 -54.40 -45.63 -111.15
CA ALA A 240 -54.64 -47.00 -111.62
C ALA A 240 -56.12 -47.43 -111.59
N GLY A 241 -57.04 -46.61 -111.08
CA GLY A 241 -58.47 -46.88 -111.04
C GLY A 241 -58.83 -48.11 -110.19
N GLU A 242 -59.71 -48.98 -110.68
CA GLU A 242 -60.20 -50.14 -109.91
C GLU A 242 -59.09 -51.14 -109.54
N HIS A 243 -58.03 -51.25 -110.34
CA HIS A 243 -56.89 -52.12 -110.05
C HIS A 243 -56.00 -51.61 -108.91
N GLY A 244 -56.11 -50.33 -108.54
CA GLY A 244 -55.30 -49.68 -107.50
C GLY A 244 -55.95 -49.64 -106.11
N MET A 245 -57.22 -50.04 -105.96
CA MET A 245 -57.97 -49.83 -104.71
C MET A 245 -57.31 -50.46 -103.47
N GLY A 246 -56.74 -51.67 -103.61
CA GLY A 246 -56.02 -52.32 -102.50
C GLY A 246 -54.75 -51.57 -102.09
N PHE A 247 -54.01 -51.02 -103.06
CA PHE A 247 -52.82 -50.19 -102.81
C PHE A 247 -53.16 -48.84 -102.19
N ALA A 248 -54.30 -48.23 -102.57
CA ALA A 248 -54.75 -46.97 -102.01
C ALA A 248 -55.04 -47.07 -100.50
N VAL A 249 -55.65 -48.16 -100.05
CA VAL A 249 -55.92 -48.40 -98.61
C VAL A 249 -54.63 -48.56 -97.82
N VAL A 250 -53.67 -49.33 -98.33
CA VAL A 250 -52.36 -49.50 -97.68
C VAL A 250 -51.62 -48.17 -97.63
N ALA A 251 -51.65 -47.38 -98.71
CA ALA A 251 -50.99 -46.08 -98.76
C ALA A 251 -51.57 -45.09 -97.73
N ASP A 252 -52.90 -45.02 -97.54
CA ASP A 252 -53.49 -44.14 -96.51
C ASP A 252 -53.18 -44.62 -95.08
N GLU A 253 -53.10 -45.93 -94.84
CA GLU A 253 -52.71 -46.47 -93.53
C GLU A 253 -51.24 -46.16 -93.19
N VAL A 254 -50.33 -46.31 -94.18
CA VAL A 254 -48.92 -45.90 -94.02
C VAL A 254 -48.82 -44.39 -93.78
N ARG A 255 -49.62 -43.58 -94.47
CA ARG A 255 -49.69 -42.12 -94.27
C ARG A 255 -50.10 -41.75 -92.85
N LYS A 256 -51.18 -42.35 -92.34
CA LYS A 256 -51.63 -42.16 -90.95
C LYS A 256 -50.59 -42.60 -89.92
N LEU A 257 -49.89 -43.72 -90.17
CA LEU A 257 -48.81 -44.18 -89.29
C LEU A 257 -47.66 -43.17 -89.28
N ALA A 258 -47.28 -42.63 -90.44
CA ALA A 258 -46.25 -41.61 -90.55
C ALA A 258 -46.62 -40.31 -89.83
N GLU A 259 -47.86 -39.82 -89.97
CA GLU A 259 -48.37 -38.66 -89.22
C GLU A 259 -48.32 -38.90 -87.70
N ARG A 260 -48.74 -40.08 -87.23
CA ARG A 260 -48.65 -40.47 -85.80
C ARG A 260 -47.21 -40.53 -85.30
N SER A 261 -46.29 -41.10 -86.08
CA SER A 261 -44.86 -41.12 -85.74
C SER A 261 -44.29 -39.72 -85.62
N ASN A 262 -44.69 -38.80 -86.50
CA ASN A 262 -44.22 -37.42 -86.47
C ASN A 262 -44.74 -36.65 -85.25
N GLN A 263 -46.02 -36.86 -84.89
CA GLN A 263 -46.59 -36.32 -83.66
C GLN A 263 -45.83 -36.82 -82.41
N ALA A 264 -45.60 -38.13 -82.31
CA ALA A 264 -44.87 -38.73 -81.20
C ALA A 264 -43.42 -38.21 -81.11
N ALA A 265 -42.73 -38.03 -82.25
CA ALA A 265 -41.41 -37.43 -82.29
C ALA A 265 -41.41 -35.98 -81.75
N GLY A 266 -42.44 -35.19 -82.09
CA GLY A 266 -42.62 -33.83 -81.55
C GLY A 266 -42.86 -33.79 -80.03
N GLU A 267 -43.66 -34.72 -79.50
CA GLU A 267 -43.89 -34.87 -78.06
C GLU A 267 -42.58 -35.25 -77.33
N ILE A 268 -41.82 -36.22 -77.85
CA ILE A 268 -40.52 -36.63 -77.28
C ILE A 268 -39.53 -35.47 -77.33
N THR A 269 -39.46 -34.72 -78.44
CA THR A 269 -38.59 -33.53 -78.57
C THR A 269 -38.88 -32.51 -77.47
N SER A 270 -40.16 -32.28 -77.17
CA SER A 270 -40.57 -31.35 -76.10
C SER A 270 -40.12 -31.84 -74.72
N LEU A 271 -40.28 -33.14 -74.42
CA LEU A 271 -39.83 -33.74 -73.16
C LEU A 271 -38.31 -33.70 -72.99
N ILE A 272 -37.54 -33.90 -74.06
CA ILE A 272 -36.07 -33.79 -74.03
C ILE A 272 -35.65 -32.35 -73.75
N LYS A 273 -36.29 -31.38 -74.41
CA LYS A 273 -36.02 -29.96 -74.19
C LYS A 273 -36.31 -29.54 -72.74
N GLU A 274 -37.42 -30.01 -72.18
CA GLU A 274 -37.74 -29.79 -70.77
C GLU A 274 -36.70 -30.44 -69.85
N SER A 275 -36.30 -31.69 -70.13
CA SER A 275 -35.28 -32.40 -69.35
C SER A 275 -33.93 -31.68 -69.38
N SER A 276 -33.50 -31.20 -70.55
CA SER A 276 -32.28 -30.41 -70.70
C SER A 276 -32.32 -29.11 -69.89
N SER A 277 -33.46 -28.42 -69.88
CA SER A 277 -33.67 -27.22 -69.04
C SER A 277 -33.54 -27.54 -67.54
N ARG A 278 -34.13 -28.64 -67.07
CA ARG A 278 -34.06 -29.05 -65.65
C ARG A 278 -32.64 -29.45 -65.24
N VAL A 279 -31.91 -30.11 -66.13
CA VAL A 279 -30.49 -30.47 -65.91
C VAL A 279 -29.63 -29.21 -65.81
N GLN A 280 -29.88 -28.21 -66.66
CA GLN A 280 -29.17 -26.94 -66.60
C GLN A 280 -29.43 -26.19 -65.28
N GLU A 281 -30.68 -26.14 -64.83
CA GLU A 281 -31.05 -25.56 -63.53
C GLU A 281 -30.37 -26.32 -62.37
N GLY A 282 -30.39 -27.66 -62.40
CA GLY A 282 -29.71 -28.51 -61.41
C GLY A 282 -28.19 -28.31 -61.37
N ALA A 283 -27.55 -28.14 -62.53
CA ALA A 283 -26.13 -27.82 -62.62
C ALA A 283 -25.82 -26.44 -62.00
N GLN A 284 -26.66 -25.44 -62.25
CA GLN A 284 -26.50 -24.10 -61.68
C GLN A 284 -26.66 -24.11 -60.15
N LEU A 285 -27.65 -24.82 -59.60
CA LEU A 285 -27.81 -24.98 -58.15
C LEU A 285 -26.61 -25.72 -57.53
N SER A 286 -26.08 -26.73 -58.22
CA SER A 286 -24.91 -27.48 -57.77
C SER A 286 -23.68 -26.58 -57.73
N ASP A 287 -23.45 -25.75 -58.75
CA ASP A 287 -22.34 -24.80 -58.79
C ASP A 287 -22.42 -23.77 -57.65
N GLN A 288 -23.62 -23.21 -57.41
CA GLN A 288 -23.87 -22.33 -56.25
C GLN A 288 -23.59 -23.03 -54.92
N THR A 289 -23.99 -24.29 -54.78
CA THR A 289 -23.70 -25.09 -53.58
C THR A 289 -22.20 -25.30 -53.41
N GLY A 290 -21.48 -25.55 -54.51
CA GLY A 290 -20.02 -25.67 -54.52
C GLY A 290 -19.31 -24.38 -54.10
N ALA A 291 -19.80 -23.23 -54.56
CA ALA A 291 -19.30 -21.92 -54.13
C ALA A 291 -19.53 -21.69 -52.63
N ALA A 292 -20.73 -21.97 -52.12
CA ALA A 292 -21.04 -21.85 -50.69
C ALA A 292 -20.16 -22.76 -49.82
N LEU A 293 -19.88 -23.99 -50.26
CA LEU A 293 -18.96 -24.89 -49.57
C LEU A 293 -17.52 -24.35 -49.52
N LYS A 294 -17.05 -23.69 -50.59
CA LYS A 294 -15.73 -23.02 -50.59
C LYS A 294 -15.68 -21.87 -49.59
N GLU A 295 -16.74 -21.07 -49.49
CA GLU A 295 -16.82 -20.01 -48.47
C GLU A 295 -16.83 -20.58 -47.06
N ILE A 296 -17.52 -21.71 -46.82
CA ILE A 296 -17.48 -22.43 -45.54
C ILE A 296 -16.06 -22.87 -45.20
N ILE A 297 -15.33 -23.45 -46.15
CA ILE A 297 -13.94 -23.88 -45.97
C ILE A 297 -13.07 -22.69 -45.53
N GLN A 298 -13.15 -21.56 -46.24
CA GLN A 298 -12.41 -20.35 -45.90
C GLN A 298 -12.79 -19.80 -44.50
N GLY A 299 -14.09 -19.81 -44.16
CA GLY A 299 -14.54 -19.36 -42.84
C GLY A 299 -14.06 -20.27 -41.71
N VAL A 300 -13.99 -21.58 -41.94
CA VAL A 300 -13.45 -22.56 -40.98
C VAL A 300 -11.94 -22.38 -40.82
N GLU A 301 -11.20 -22.13 -41.89
CA GLU A 301 -9.76 -21.82 -41.82
C GLU A 301 -9.49 -20.58 -40.97
N ALA A 302 -10.20 -19.48 -41.23
CA ALA A 302 -10.10 -18.27 -40.42
C ALA A 302 -10.47 -18.51 -38.94
N THR A 303 -11.41 -19.42 -38.67
CA THR A 303 -11.78 -19.82 -37.31
C THR A 303 -10.64 -20.58 -36.62
N VAL A 304 -9.95 -21.47 -37.35
CA VAL A 304 -8.76 -22.20 -36.84
C VAL A 304 -7.63 -21.24 -36.49
N ASP A 305 -7.39 -20.22 -37.33
CA ASP A 305 -6.38 -19.20 -37.06
C ASP A 305 -6.69 -18.45 -35.76
N LYS A 306 -7.95 -18.05 -35.55
CA LYS A 306 -8.38 -17.39 -34.31
C LYS A 306 -8.28 -18.28 -33.08
N ILE A 307 -8.59 -19.57 -33.21
CA ILE A 307 -8.41 -20.53 -32.12
C ILE A 307 -6.91 -20.66 -31.77
N THR A 308 -6.02 -20.59 -32.76
CA THR A 308 -4.57 -20.64 -32.55
C THR A 308 -4.05 -19.37 -31.87
N GLU A 309 -4.56 -18.20 -32.24
CA GLU A 309 -4.31 -16.94 -31.53
C GLU A 309 -4.76 -17.03 -30.06
N ILE A 310 -5.96 -17.54 -29.80
CA ILE A 310 -6.48 -17.76 -28.44
C ILE A 310 -5.54 -18.68 -27.66
N ALA A 311 -5.18 -19.83 -28.20
CA ALA A 311 -4.29 -20.77 -27.52
C ALA A 311 -2.92 -20.15 -27.17
N THR A 312 -2.38 -19.31 -28.05
CA THR A 312 -1.13 -18.58 -27.80
C THR A 312 -1.30 -17.57 -26.67
N ALA A 313 -2.36 -16.76 -26.71
CA ALA A 313 -2.69 -15.81 -25.65
C ALA A 313 -2.92 -16.49 -24.30
N THR A 314 -3.53 -17.68 -24.29
CA THR A 314 -3.75 -18.46 -23.07
C THR A 314 -2.43 -18.93 -22.43
N VAL A 315 -1.41 -19.26 -23.23
CA VAL A 315 -0.07 -19.58 -22.72
C VAL A 315 0.57 -18.37 -22.05
N GLU A 316 0.47 -17.19 -22.67
CA GLU A 316 0.96 -15.94 -22.08
C GLU A 316 0.21 -15.57 -20.78
N GLN A 317 -1.12 -15.71 -20.78
CA GLN A 317 -1.94 -15.48 -19.59
C GLN A 317 -1.58 -16.42 -18.44
N ALA A 318 -1.30 -17.70 -18.72
CA ALA A 318 -0.85 -18.65 -17.71
C ALA A 318 0.47 -18.21 -17.07
N ALA A 319 1.45 -17.79 -17.89
CA ALA A 319 2.73 -17.27 -17.40
C ALA A 319 2.54 -16.01 -16.53
N ASN A 320 1.68 -15.08 -16.97
CA ASN A 320 1.36 -13.88 -16.20
C ASN A 320 0.68 -14.21 -14.87
N ALA A 321 -0.25 -15.17 -14.85
CA ALA A 321 -0.91 -15.61 -13.63
C ALA A 321 0.10 -16.20 -12.63
N THR A 322 1.07 -17.00 -13.09
CA THR A 322 2.17 -17.50 -12.25
C THR A 322 3.00 -16.36 -11.66
N GLN A 323 3.38 -15.37 -12.47
CA GLN A 323 4.16 -14.22 -11.99
C GLN A 323 3.39 -13.38 -10.96
N VAL A 324 2.08 -13.19 -11.16
CA VAL A 324 1.24 -12.50 -10.18
C VAL A 324 1.15 -13.31 -8.88
N GLY A 325 1.02 -14.64 -8.98
CA GLY A 325 1.08 -15.54 -7.81
C GLY A 325 2.37 -15.40 -7.02
N GLU A 326 3.53 -15.39 -7.69
CA GLU A 326 4.84 -15.16 -7.05
C GLU A 326 4.92 -13.79 -6.38
N ALA A 327 4.39 -12.74 -7.01
CA ALA A 327 4.36 -11.40 -6.41
C ALA A 327 3.49 -11.33 -5.16
N ILE A 328 2.34 -12.03 -5.15
CA ILE A 328 1.45 -12.13 -3.99
C ILE A 328 2.14 -12.88 -2.84
N GLN A 329 2.90 -13.94 -3.14
CA GLN A 329 3.73 -14.63 -2.14
C GLN A 329 4.70 -13.67 -1.45
N GLY A 330 5.36 -12.78 -2.22
CA GLY A 330 6.22 -11.74 -1.65
C GLY A 330 5.48 -10.73 -0.77
N ILE A 331 4.24 -10.37 -1.13
CA ILE A 331 3.39 -9.52 -0.28
C ILE A 331 3.02 -10.26 1.01
N ALA A 332 2.76 -11.57 0.94
CA ALA A 332 2.45 -12.39 2.11
C ALA A 332 3.62 -12.38 3.12
N GLU A 333 4.86 -12.57 2.63
CA GLU A 333 6.06 -12.55 3.47
C GLU A 333 6.26 -11.19 4.16
N VAL A 334 6.11 -10.08 3.43
CA VAL A 334 6.21 -8.73 4.01
C VAL A 334 5.10 -8.47 5.03
N THR A 335 3.91 -8.99 4.76
CA THR A 335 2.75 -8.88 5.67
C THR A 335 3.00 -9.62 6.98
N GLU A 336 3.56 -10.83 6.91
CA GLU A 336 3.94 -11.63 8.08
C GLU A 336 5.06 -10.94 8.87
N GLN A 337 6.07 -10.39 8.19
CA GLN A 337 7.13 -9.62 8.83
C GLN A 337 6.60 -8.36 9.52
N ALA A 338 5.63 -7.66 8.92
CA ALA A 338 5.01 -6.48 9.52
C ALA A 338 4.19 -6.84 10.77
N ALA A 339 3.47 -7.96 10.75
CA ALA A 339 2.74 -8.46 11.91
C ALA A 339 3.70 -8.85 13.05
N ALA A 340 4.73 -9.65 12.75
CA ALA A 340 5.73 -10.07 13.73
C ALA A 340 6.49 -8.87 14.32
N GLY A 341 6.93 -7.94 13.46
CA GLY A 341 7.64 -6.73 13.90
C GLY A 341 6.76 -5.81 14.75
N SER A 342 5.45 -5.77 14.51
CA SER A 342 4.50 -5.02 15.34
C SER A 342 4.32 -5.63 16.74
N GLU A 343 4.36 -6.95 16.88
CA GLU A 343 4.26 -7.62 18.18
C GLU A 343 5.51 -7.41 19.06
N GLU A 344 6.68 -7.18 18.45
CA GLU A 344 7.94 -6.93 19.15
C GLU A 344 8.12 -5.47 19.63
N MET A 345 7.33 -4.50 19.12
CA MET A 345 7.46 -3.04 19.35
C MET A 345 6.50 -2.49 20.42
#